data_AF-A0A7R6P4S9-F1
#
_entry.id   AF-A0A7R6P4S9-F1
#
_cell.length_a   1.000
_cell.length_b   1.000
_cell.length_c   1.000
_cell.angle_alpha   90.00
_cell.angle_beta   90.00
_cell.angle_gamma   90.00
#
_symmetry.space_group_name_H-M   'P 1'
#
loop_
_entity.id
_entity.type
_entity.pdbx_description
1 polymer ?
#
loop_
_entity_poly.entity_id
_entity_poly.type
_entity_poly.pdbx_seq_one_letter_code
_entity_poly.pdbx_strand_id
1 'polypeptide(L)'
;MSDKFMFLRIFPVIFGAILTTQCHLVSAQESQESITINQQTLAGFRQLSIRVLSAYKVQPHYIGSTEKWHLFLKKESRQAVDKAFSSIFGYKIPAEGSSIENGWSLNMGVDINPDNCPEVTQYKKDKTGFTLPALPSVKTQCLSR
;
A
#
# COMPACT_ATOMS: atom_id res chain seq x y z
N MET A 1 64.17 -15.55 -41.18
CA MET A 1 65.10 -14.47 -40.77
C MET A 1 64.41 -13.15 -41.05
N SER A 2 64.46 -12.26 -40.07
CA SER A 2 63.62 -11.07 -39.86
C SER A 2 63.59 -10.00 -40.98
N ASP A 3 62.64 -9.06 -40.75
CA ASP A 3 62.57 -7.66 -41.22
C ASP A 3 61.76 -7.44 -42.52
N LYS A 4 60.87 -6.44 -42.69
CA LYS A 4 60.52 -5.25 -41.90
C LYS A 4 59.35 -4.47 -42.57
N PHE A 5 58.66 -3.66 -41.76
CA PHE A 5 57.95 -2.39 -42.08
C PHE A 5 56.74 -2.36 -43.03
N MET A 6 55.54 -2.35 -42.40
CA MET A 6 54.66 -1.18 -42.25
C MET A 6 54.49 -0.23 -43.45
N PHE A 7 53.28 -0.21 -44.01
CA PHE A 7 52.69 1.01 -44.58
C PHE A 7 51.23 1.16 -44.16
N LEU A 8 50.99 2.18 -43.33
CA LEU A 8 49.68 2.77 -43.01
C LEU A 8 48.87 3.06 -44.27
N ARG A 9 47.55 2.77 -44.26
CA ARG A 9 46.49 3.61 -44.85
C ARG A 9 45.15 3.50 -44.11
N ILE A 10 44.94 4.43 -43.16
CA ILE A 10 43.80 5.36 -43.01
C ILE A 10 42.35 4.78 -43.05
N PHE A 11 41.74 4.64 -41.84
CA PHE A 11 40.41 5.09 -41.32
C PHE A 11 39.12 5.05 -42.18
N PRO A 12 37.90 5.30 -41.60
CA PRO A 12 37.26 5.01 -40.28
C PRO A 12 35.90 4.27 -40.49
N VAL A 13 34.91 4.40 -39.56
CA VAL A 13 33.43 4.20 -39.76
C VAL A 13 32.93 2.77 -39.40
N ILE A 14 32.16 2.44 -38.34
CA ILE A 14 31.23 3.15 -37.46
C ILE A 14 31.20 2.47 -36.08
N PHE A 15 31.35 3.27 -35.04
CA PHE A 15 30.87 3.00 -33.69
C PHE A 15 29.34 3.12 -33.73
N GLY A 16 28.64 1.99 -33.80
CA GLY A 16 27.18 1.95 -33.91
C GLY A 16 26.55 1.49 -32.61
N ALA A 17 26.27 2.45 -31.73
CA ALA A 17 25.60 2.24 -30.46
C ALA A 17 24.24 1.56 -30.63
N ILE A 18 24.03 0.44 -29.95
CA ILE A 18 22.69 0.06 -29.50
C ILE A 18 22.80 -0.28 -28.02
N LEU A 19 23.04 0.77 -27.22
CA LEU A 19 22.49 0.81 -25.87
C LEU A 19 20.97 0.85 -26.04
N THR A 20 20.33 -0.31 -26.14
CA THR A 20 18.90 -0.39 -25.87
C THR A 20 18.75 -0.10 -24.39
N THR A 21 18.71 1.19 -24.03
CA THR A 21 18.05 1.65 -22.83
C THR A 21 16.64 1.07 -22.91
N GLN A 22 16.40 -0.02 -22.19
CA GLN A 22 15.06 -0.34 -21.76
C GLN A 22 14.67 0.81 -20.84
N CYS A 23 14.15 1.87 -21.43
CA CYS A 23 13.29 2.81 -20.75
C CYS A 23 12.10 1.97 -20.31
N HIS A 24 12.20 1.39 -19.11
CA HIS A 24 11.02 1.10 -18.34
C HIS A 24 10.33 2.45 -18.19
N LEU A 25 9.37 2.70 -19.09
CA LEU A 25 8.33 3.69 -18.88
C LEU A 25 7.79 3.37 -17.50
N VAL A 26 8.22 4.15 -16.51
CA VAL A 26 7.58 4.21 -15.20
C VAL A 26 6.17 4.68 -15.53
N SER A 27 5.26 3.72 -15.71
CA SER A 27 3.84 4.00 -15.77
C SER A 27 3.54 4.77 -14.50
N ALA A 28 3.23 6.06 -14.66
CA ALA A 28 2.84 6.92 -13.56
C ALA A 28 1.61 6.25 -12.94
N GLN A 29 1.82 5.56 -11.82
CA GLN A 29 0.77 4.83 -11.13
C GLN A 29 -0.33 5.84 -10.79
N GLU A 30 -1.52 5.64 -11.34
CA GLU A 30 -2.67 6.51 -11.10
C GLU A 30 -2.97 6.60 -9.60
N SER A 31 -3.42 7.78 -9.16
CA SER A 31 -3.79 8.05 -7.77
C SER A 31 -4.84 7.05 -7.29
N GLN A 32 -4.54 6.31 -6.22
CA GLN A 32 -5.45 5.33 -5.65
C GLN A 32 -6.30 5.95 -4.55
N GLU A 33 -7.53 6.34 -4.89
CA GLU A 33 -8.48 6.88 -3.91
C GLU A 33 -9.28 5.80 -3.18
N SER A 34 -9.47 4.65 -3.82
CA SER A 34 -10.12 3.48 -3.22
C SER A 34 -9.40 2.19 -3.58
N ILE A 35 -9.70 1.13 -2.81
CA ILE A 35 -9.22 -0.22 -3.08
C ILE A 35 -10.35 -1.22 -2.88
N THR A 36 -10.47 -2.16 -3.82
CA THR A 36 -11.40 -3.28 -3.70
C THR A 36 -10.80 -4.39 -2.83
N ILE A 37 -11.53 -4.76 -1.78
CA ILE A 37 -11.10 -5.80 -0.84
C ILE A 37 -11.50 -7.18 -1.37
N ASN A 38 -10.53 -7.99 -1.76
CA ASN A 38 -10.71 -9.36 -2.22
C ASN A 38 -9.57 -10.24 -1.71
N GLN A 39 -9.57 -11.53 -2.04
CA GLN A 39 -8.54 -12.45 -1.56
C GLN A 39 -7.13 -12.09 -2.03
N GLN A 40 -6.99 -11.56 -3.25
CA GLN A 40 -5.69 -11.16 -3.80
C GLN A 40 -5.14 -9.94 -3.07
N THR A 41 -5.97 -8.91 -2.85
CA THR A 41 -5.53 -7.72 -2.11
C THR A 41 -5.24 -8.06 -0.64
N LEU A 42 -6.09 -8.86 0.01
CA LEU A 42 -5.86 -9.33 1.37
C LEU A 42 -4.57 -10.16 1.53
N ALA A 43 -4.20 -10.96 0.54
CA ALA A 43 -2.94 -11.71 0.56
C ALA A 43 -1.74 -10.76 0.62
N GLY A 44 -1.80 -9.63 -0.10
CA GLY A 44 -0.77 -8.59 -0.10
C GLY A 44 -0.72 -7.71 1.15
N PHE A 45 -1.71 -7.78 2.05
CA PHE A 45 -1.73 -6.94 3.25
C PHE A 45 -0.63 -7.35 4.22
N ARG A 46 0.07 -6.34 4.75
CA ARG A 46 1.12 -6.56 5.74
C ARG A 46 0.50 -6.94 7.08
N GLN A 47 0.97 -8.04 7.66
CA GLN A 47 0.55 -8.43 9.00
C GLN A 47 1.22 -7.55 10.06
N LEU A 48 0.41 -7.02 10.99
CA LEU A 48 0.87 -6.21 12.12
C LEU A 48 0.41 -6.84 13.45
N SER A 49 1.03 -6.41 14.55
CA SER A 49 0.49 -6.58 15.90
C SER A 49 -0.18 -5.28 16.37
N ILE A 50 -1.08 -5.38 17.35
CA ILE A 50 -1.74 -4.21 17.95
C ILE A 50 -0.70 -3.25 18.57
N ARG A 51 0.37 -3.80 19.15
CA ARG A 51 1.47 -2.99 19.70
C ARG A 51 2.09 -2.11 18.61
N VAL A 52 2.40 -2.69 17.45
CA VAL A 52 2.95 -1.96 16.30
C VAL A 52 1.94 -0.96 15.77
N LEU A 53 0.67 -1.35 15.59
CA LEU A 53 -0.39 -0.45 15.16
C LEU A 53 -0.48 0.78 16.06
N SER A 54 -0.49 0.60 17.39
CA SER A 54 -0.60 1.71 18.36
C SER A 54 0.60 2.66 18.41
N ALA A 55 1.70 2.32 17.73
CA ALA A 55 2.90 3.13 17.65
C ALA A 55 3.00 3.95 16.35
N TYR A 56 2.05 3.79 15.42
CA TYR A 56 2.02 4.59 14.20
C TYR A 56 1.77 6.06 14.53
N LYS A 57 2.56 6.95 13.91
CA LYS A 57 2.34 8.40 14.01
C LYS A 57 1.08 8.84 13.26
N VAL A 58 0.83 8.21 12.12
CA VAL A 58 -0.38 8.40 11.30
C VAL A 58 -1.09 7.07 11.26
N GLN A 59 -2.27 7.03 11.86
CA GLN A 59 -3.00 5.80 12.15
C GLN A 59 -3.64 5.24 10.88
N PRO A 60 -3.47 3.95 10.59
CA PRO A 60 -4.30 3.27 9.61
C PRO A 60 -5.78 3.27 10.05
N HIS A 61 -6.67 3.46 9.08
CA HIS A 61 -8.12 3.43 9.25
C HIS A 61 -8.63 1.99 9.27
N TYR A 62 -9.52 1.67 10.19
CA TYR A 62 -10.16 0.36 10.28
C TYR A 62 -11.28 0.25 9.24
N ILE A 63 -11.26 -0.82 8.43
CA ILE A 63 -12.24 -1.01 7.35
C ILE A 63 -13.24 -2.13 7.63
N GLY A 64 -12.97 -2.96 8.63
CA GLY A 64 -13.80 -4.11 8.98
C GLY A 64 -12.99 -5.35 9.30
N SER A 65 -13.71 -6.43 9.63
CA SER A 65 -13.13 -7.71 10.02
C SER A 65 -13.63 -8.85 9.15
N THR A 66 -12.74 -9.79 8.87
CA THR A 66 -13.10 -11.14 8.42
C THR A 66 -13.08 -12.08 9.63
N GLU A 67 -13.38 -13.35 9.43
CA GLU A 67 -13.26 -14.37 10.48
C GLU A 67 -11.86 -14.45 11.09
N LYS A 68 -10.82 -14.18 10.28
CA LYS A 68 -9.42 -14.38 10.70
C LYS A 68 -8.66 -13.08 10.94
N TRP A 69 -9.16 -11.96 10.45
CA TRP A 69 -8.38 -10.73 10.36
C TRP A 69 -9.20 -9.48 10.65
N HIS A 70 -8.66 -8.58 11.47
CA HIS A 70 -9.02 -7.18 11.49
C HIS A 70 -8.22 -6.44 10.41
N LEU A 71 -8.88 -5.66 9.57
CA LEU A 71 -8.28 -5.04 8.40
C LEU A 71 -8.19 -3.53 8.56
N PHE A 72 -7.07 -2.99 8.09
CA PHE A 72 -6.80 -1.56 8.11
C PHE A 72 -6.21 -1.09 6.79
N LEU A 73 -6.50 0.15 6.42
CA LEU A 73 -5.90 0.82 5.27
C LEU A 73 -5.24 2.12 5.69
N LYS A 74 -4.17 2.49 5.01
CA LYS A 74 -3.55 3.80 5.12
C LYS A 74 -3.35 4.37 3.73
N LYS A 75 -3.93 5.52 3.44
CA LYS A 75 -3.61 6.28 2.23
C LYS A 75 -2.43 7.20 2.50
N GLU A 76 -1.43 7.18 1.63
CA GLU A 76 -0.35 8.16 1.64
C GLU A 76 -0.38 8.95 0.35
N SER A 77 -0.50 10.27 0.49
CA SER A 77 -0.48 11.21 -0.64
C SER A 77 0.86 11.91 -0.72
N ARG A 78 1.41 11.99 -1.92
CA ARG A 78 2.65 12.72 -2.24
C ARG A 78 2.39 13.68 -3.38
N GLN A 79 2.99 14.86 -3.30
CA GLN A 79 3.01 15.81 -4.41
C GLN A 79 4.35 15.72 -5.11
N ALA A 80 4.33 15.53 -6.43
CA ALA A 80 5.52 15.61 -7.27
C ALA A 80 5.16 16.35 -8.55
N VAL A 81 5.82 17.49 -8.79
CA VAL A 81 5.78 18.29 -10.02
C VAL A 81 4.35 18.43 -10.59
N ASP A 82 3.54 19.26 -9.91
CA ASP A 82 2.15 19.59 -10.26
C ASP A 82 1.16 18.41 -10.32
N LYS A 83 1.55 17.22 -9.82
CA LYS A 83 0.68 16.05 -9.72
C LYS A 83 0.64 15.51 -8.30
N ALA A 84 -0.58 15.20 -7.85
CA ALA A 84 -0.81 14.45 -6.63
C ALA A 84 -0.85 12.96 -6.95
N PHE A 85 -0.12 12.18 -6.16
CA PHE A 85 -0.12 10.72 -6.21
C PHE A 85 -0.55 10.20 -4.86
N SER A 86 -1.59 9.37 -4.80
CA SER A 86 -1.95 8.63 -3.60
C SER A 86 -1.70 7.14 -3.77
N SER A 87 -1.26 6.49 -2.70
CA SER A 87 -1.08 5.04 -2.63
C SER A 87 -1.75 4.50 -1.38
N ILE A 88 -2.46 3.39 -1.52
CA ILE A 88 -3.16 2.73 -0.41
C ILE A 88 -2.36 1.52 0.05
N PHE A 89 -2.03 1.49 1.34
CA PHE A 89 -1.37 0.39 2.01
C PHE A 89 -2.34 -0.37 2.89
N GLY A 90 -2.40 -1.69 2.73
CA GLY A 90 -3.25 -2.57 3.53
C GLY A 90 -2.49 -3.29 4.64
N TYR A 91 -3.15 -3.39 5.79
CA TYR A 91 -2.63 -4.08 6.97
C TYR A 91 -3.68 -5.04 7.54
N LYS A 92 -3.20 -6.12 8.15
CA LYS A 92 -4.05 -7.12 8.81
C LYS A 92 -3.52 -7.49 10.18
N ILE A 93 -4.42 -7.64 11.15
CA ILE A 93 -4.11 -8.12 12.50
C ILE A 93 -4.94 -9.39 12.73
N PRO A 94 -4.36 -10.49 13.25
CA PRO A 94 -5.13 -11.69 13.55
C PRO A 94 -6.31 -11.37 14.47
N ALA A 95 -7.51 -11.82 14.11
CA ALA A 95 -8.70 -11.68 14.96
C ALA A 95 -8.60 -12.55 16.21
N GLU A 96 -7.92 -13.70 16.10
CA GLU A 96 -7.60 -14.54 17.24
C GLU A 96 -6.66 -13.80 18.20
N GLY A 97 -7.07 -13.71 19.47
CA GLY A 97 -6.30 -13.02 20.51
C GLY A 97 -6.32 -11.48 20.44
N SER A 98 -7.07 -10.91 19.48
CA SER A 98 -7.26 -9.47 19.33
C SER A 98 -8.72 -9.09 19.58
N SER A 99 -9.02 -8.41 20.67
CA SER A 99 -10.39 -7.97 20.93
C SER A 99 -10.68 -6.62 20.27
N ILE A 100 -11.87 -6.48 19.68
CA ILE A 100 -12.35 -5.23 19.07
C ILE A 100 -13.69 -4.82 19.68
N GLU A 101 -13.83 -3.54 20.01
CA GLU A 101 -15.09 -2.93 20.42
C GLU A 101 -15.63 -2.03 19.30
N ASN A 102 -16.95 -2.11 19.05
CA ASN A 102 -17.65 -1.39 17.96
C ASN A 102 -17.16 -1.73 16.54
N GLY A 103 -16.53 -2.90 16.36
CA GLY A 103 -16.14 -3.43 15.07
C GLY A 103 -17.32 -3.97 14.26
N TRP A 104 -17.12 -4.10 12.94
CA TRP A 104 -18.05 -4.76 12.04
C TRP A 104 -17.36 -5.76 11.12
N SER A 105 -18.13 -6.72 10.62
CA SER A 105 -17.72 -7.67 9.58
C SER A 105 -17.68 -6.99 8.21
N LEU A 106 -16.68 -7.37 7.41
CA LEU A 106 -16.49 -6.90 6.04
C LEU A 106 -16.75 -8.03 5.06
N ASN A 107 -17.54 -7.74 4.03
CA ASN A 107 -17.75 -8.63 2.91
C ASN A 107 -16.66 -8.41 1.85
N MET A 108 -16.29 -9.47 1.13
CA MET A 108 -15.39 -9.38 -0.01
C MET A 108 -16.08 -8.69 -1.19
N GLY A 109 -15.30 -8.04 -2.05
CA GLY A 109 -15.76 -7.31 -3.24
C GLY A 109 -16.21 -5.87 -2.98
N VAL A 110 -16.06 -5.37 -1.74
CA VAL A 110 -16.38 -3.98 -1.40
C VAL A 110 -15.21 -3.08 -1.77
N ASP A 111 -15.53 -1.94 -2.39
CA ASP A 111 -14.56 -0.88 -2.68
C ASP A 111 -14.55 0.11 -1.52
N ILE A 112 -13.36 0.39 -0.97
CA ILE A 112 -13.20 1.18 0.26
C ILE A 112 -12.29 2.38 -0.01
N ASN A 113 -12.77 3.57 0.33
CA ASN A 113 -11.94 4.76 0.48
C ASN A 113 -11.48 4.86 1.96
N PRO A 114 -10.17 4.77 2.26
CA PRO A 114 -9.67 4.82 3.64
C PRO A 114 -10.08 6.07 4.42
N ASP A 115 -10.21 7.21 3.75
CA ASP A 115 -10.49 8.50 4.41
C ASP A 115 -11.91 8.56 5.00
N ASN A 116 -12.82 7.70 4.52
CA ASN A 116 -14.19 7.61 5.03
C ASN A 116 -14.32 6.68 6.25
N CYS A 117 -13.23 6.01 6.62
CA CYS A 117 -13.23 4.99 7.66
C CYS A 117 -12.62 5.53 8.97
N PRO A 118 -13.00 4.99 10.13
CA PRO A 118 -12.51 5.50 11.40
C PRO A 118 -11.09 5.05 11.70
N GLU A 119 -10.39 5.87 12.47
CA GLU A 119 -9.20 5.45 13.20
C GLU A 119 -9.59 4.80 14.55
N VAL A 120 -8.64 4.10 15.16
CA VAL A 120 -8.80 3.57 16.51
C VAL A 120 -8.81 4.70 17.52
N THR A 121 -9.83 4.75 18.38
CA THR A 121 -9.94 5.78 19.43
C THR A 121 -9.11 5.43 20.66
N GLN A 122 -9.08 4.15 21.02
CA GLN A 122 -8.39 3.69 22.21
C GLN A 122 -7.79 2.29 22.01
N TYR A 123 -6.62 2.08 22.62
CA TYR A 123 -6.00 0.77 22.74
C TYR A 123 -6.11 0.28 24.19
N LYS A 124 -6.31 -1.02 24.37
CA LYS A 124 -6.20 -1.65 25.68
C LYS A 124 -4.78 -1.49 26.23
N LYS A 125 -4.64 -1.38 27.56
CA LYS A 125 -3.35 -1.15 28.25
C LYS A 125 -2.32 -2.24 27.94
N ASP A 126 -2.76 -3.48 27.86
CA ASP A 126 -1.97 -4.67 27.54
C ASP A 126 -1.70 -4.85 26.03
N LYS A 127 -2.28 -3.99 25.18
CA LYS A 127 -2.19 -4.06 23.72
C LYS A 127 -2.75 -5.35 23.12
N THR A 128 -3.76 -5.96 23.75
CA THR A 128 -4.50 -7.12 23.21
C THR A 128 -5.78 -6.72 22.48
N GLY A 129 -6.12 -5.43 22.45
CA GLY A 129 -7.33 -4.96 21.80
C GLY A 129 -7.39 -3.48 21.55
N PHE A 130 -8.46 -3.08 20.87
CA PHE A 130 -8.74 -1.70 20.51
C PHE A 130 -10.24 -1.42 20.40
N THR A 131 -10.58 -0.14 20.50
CA THR A 131 -11.95 0.38 20.46
C THR A 131 -12.09 1.35 19.31
N LEU A 132 -13.22 1.26 18.61
CA LEU A 132 -13.62 2.19 17.54
C LEU A 132 -14.69 3.16 18.04
N PRO A 133 -14.92 4.29 17.34
CA PRO A 133 -16.04 5.18 17.65
C PRO A 133 -17.38 4.41 17.65
N ALA A 134 -18.22 4.65 18.65
CA ALA A 134 -19.46 3.89 18.86
C ALA A 134 -20.63 4.27 17.92
N LEU A 135 -20.43 5.21 16.99
CA LEU A 135 -21.50 5.78 16.17
C LEU A 135 -21.82 4.87 14.96
N PRO A 136 -23.07 4.41 14.79
CA PRO A 136 -23.45 3.57 13.64
C PRO A 136 -23.18 4.21 12.27
N SER A 137 -23.22 5.55 12.19
CA SER A 137 -22.92 6.31 10.97
C SER A 137 -21.52 6.06 10.44
N VAL A 138 -20.56 5.73 11.31
CA VAL A 138 -19.15 5.52 10.95
C VAL A 138 -18.97 4.29 10.07
N LYS A 139 -19.68 3.20 10.37
CA LYS A 139 -19.70 2.01 9.52
C LYS A 139 -20.29 2.36 8.15
N THR A 140 -21.43 3.04 8.14
CA THR A 140 -22.12 3.40 6.89
C THR A 140 -21.24 4.30 6.03
N GLN A 141 -20.56 5.29 6.61
CA GLN A 141 -19.63 6.17 5.91
C GLN A 141 -18.47 5.40 5.28
N CYS A 142 -17.85 4.48 6.03
CA CYS A 142 -16.73 3.68 5.54
C CYS A 142 -17.12 2.75 4.38
N LEU A 143 -18.37 2.24 4.39
CA LEU A 143 -18.87 1.31 3.38
C LEU A 143 -19.69 1.98 2.27
N SER A 144 -20.00 3.28 2.40
CA SER A 144 -20.72 4.05 1.38
C SER A 144 -19.75 4.53 0.30
N ARG A 145 -20.13 4.29 -0.96
CA ARG A 145 -19.47 4.87 -2.13
C ARG A 145 -19.84 6.34 -2.30
#